data_AF-A0A1C5P7K2-F1
#
_entry.id   AF-A0A1C5P7K2-F1
#
_cell.length_a   1.000
_cell.length_b   1.000
_cell.length_c   1.000
_cell.angle_alpha   90.00
_cell.angle_beta   90.00
_cell.angle_gamma   90.00
#
_symmetry.space_group_name_H-M   'P 1'
#
loop_
_entity.id
_entity.type
_entity.pdbx_description
1 polymer ?
#
loop_
_entity_poly.entity_id
_entity_poly.type
_entity_poly.pdbx_seq_one_letter_code
_entity_poly.pdbx_strand_id
1 'polypeptide(L)'
;MLSRLETMVLQGNAGLPLPAIRQQISSALDIIIHLSRLRDKSRRTMEITEVLGCKNGEIQLNPLFVFKETQGSTLEKVQGRLVRTGNPLYNDYKLRLSGMHSGL
;
A
#
# COMPACT_ATOMS: atom_id res chain seq x y z
N MET A 1 -4.73 0.06 7.24
CA MET A 1 -5.09 0.52 5.89
C MET A 1 -6.32 -0.20 5.31
N LEU A 2 -6.40 -1.53 5.41
CA LEU A 2 -7.40 -2.34 4.68
C LEU A 2 -8.72 -2.58 5.42
N SER A 3 -8.79 -2.29 6.74
CA SER A 3 -9.98 -2.51 7.56
C SER A 3 -11.24 -1.84 7.01
N ARG A 4 -11.13 -0.65 6.39
CA ARG A 4 -12.28 0.02 5.77
C ARG A 4 -12.83 -0.74 4.57
N LEU A 5 -11.97 -1.37 3.76
CA LEU A 5 -12.41 -2.20 2.64
C LEU A 5 -13.10 -3.46 3.15
N GLU A 6 -12.55 -4.08 4.20
CA GLU A 6 -13.18 -5.24 4.87
C GLU A 6 -14.58 -4.87 5.38
N THR A 7 -14.71 -3.74 6.10
CA THR A 7 -16.00 -3.25 6.59
C THR A 7 -16.98 -2.94 5.45
N MET A 8 -16.54 -2.32 4.37
CA MET A 8 -17.41 -2.02 3.21
C MET A 8 -17.99 -3.29 2.59
N VAL A 9 -17.19 -4.35 2.47
CA VAL A 9 -17.67 -5.65 1.94
C VAL A 9 -18.64 -6.30 2.91
N LEU A 10 -18.33 -6.31 4.21
CA LEU A 10 -19.21 -6.89 5.24
C LEU A 10 -20.57 -6.19 5.33
N GLN A 11 -20.61 -4.86 5.17
CA GLN A 11 -21.85 -4.09 5.19
C GLN A 11 -22.74 -4.38 3.97
N GLY A 12 -22.15 -4.74 2.83
CA GLY A 12 -22.90 -5.14 1.63
C GLY A 12 -23.29 -6.62 1.60
N ASN A 13 -22.60 -7.48 2.36
CA ASN A 13 -22.84 -8.92 2.37
C ASN A 13 -22.39 -9.56 3.70
N ALA A 14 -23.30 -9.62 4.66
CA ALA A 14 -23.03 -10.03 6.05
C ALA A 14 -22.61 -11.50 6.24
N GLY A 15 -22.67 -12.34 5.19
CA GLY A 15 -22.41 -13.78 5.28
C GLY A 15 -21.01 -14.24 4.89
N LEU A 16 -20.15 -13.34 4.38
CA LEU A 16 -18.83 -13.74 3.91
C LEU A 16 -17.80 -13.86 5.05
N PRO A 17 -17.09 -15.00 5.18
CA PRO A 17 -16.00 -15.13 6.14
C PRO A 17 -14.91 -14.08 5.86
N LEU A 18 -14.39 -13.43 6.91
CA LEU A 18 -13.35 -12.41 6.79
C LEU A 18 -12.10 -12.87 5.99
N PRO A 19 -11.62 -14.13 6.12
CA PRO A 19 -10.53 -14.63 5.28
C PRO A 19 -10.84 -14.62 3.79
N ALA A 20 -12.09 -14.92 3.40
CA ALA A 20 -12.51 -14.89 2.00
C ALA A 20 -12.55 -13.46 1.46
N ILE A 21 -13.01 -12.50 2.26
CA ILE A 21 -12.98 -11.07 1.91
C ILE A 21 -11.55 -10.61 1.68
N ARG A 22 -10.63 -10.95 2.59
CA ARG A 22 -9.21 -10.62 2.46
C ARG A 22 -8.57 -11.24 1.24
N GLN A 23 -8.91 -12.50 0.93
CA GLN A 23 -8.46 -13.16 -0.29
C GLN A 23 -8.89 -12.37 -1.54
N GLN A 24 -10.18 -12.00 -1.62
CA GLN A 24 -10.74 -11.22 -2.73
C GLN A 24 -10.08 -9.85 -2.88
N ILE A 25 -9.91 -9.11 -1.77
CA ILE A 25 -9.22 -7.82 -1.77
C ILE A 25 -7.78 -7.99 -2.27
N SER A 26 -7.06 -8.99 -1.77
CA SER A 26 -5.67 -9.22 -2.13
C SER A 26 -5.47 -9.64 -3.59
N SER A 27 -6.45 -10.34 -4.20
CA SER A 27 -6.40 -10.70 -5.62
C SER A 27 -6.75 -9.56 -6.56
N ALA A 28 -7.47 -8.55 -6.06
CA ALA A 28 -7.96 -7.44 -6.88
C ALA A 28 -7.01 -6.23 -6.91
N LEU A 29 -6.05 -6.16 -5.98
CA LEU A 29 -5.15 -5.02 -5.81
C LEU A 29 -3.70 -5.45 -6.04
N ASP A 30 -2.97 -4.78 -6.93
CA ASP A 30 -1.53 -5.00 -7.13
C ASP A 30 -0.70 -4.03 -6.26
N ILE A 31 -1.04 -2.74 -6.29
CA ILE A 31 -0.31 -1.65 -5.61
C ILE A 31 -1.30 -0.79 -4.83
N ILE A 32 -0.90 -0.38 -3.62
CA ILE A 32 -1.64 0.56 -2.78
C ILE A 32 -0.77 1.79 -2.53
N ILE A 33 -1.33 2.97 -2.77
CA ILE A 33 -0.70 4.26 -2.49
C ILE A 33 -1.43 4.89 -1.30
N HIS A 34 -0.78 4.89 -0.14
CA HIS A 34 -1.36 5.46 1.07
C HIS A 34 -1.06 6.96 1.15
N LEU A 35 -2.10 7.78 1.14
CA LEU A 35 -2.01 9.23 1.36
C LEU A 35 -2.48 9.58 2.77
N SER A 36 -1.82 10.54 3.40
CA SER A 36 -2.27 11.14 4.66
C SER A 36 -2.23 12.66 4.61
N ARG A 37 -3.10 13.30 5.38
CA ARG A 37 -3.00 14.73 5.68
C ARG A 37 -2.07 14.89 6.88
N LEU A 38 -1.01 15.66 6.71
CA LEU A 38 0.00 15.91 7.73
C LEU A 38 -0.40 17.09 8.62
N ARG A 39 0.39 17.32 9.68
CA ARG A 39 0.16 18.40 10.65
C ARG A 39 0.18 19.80 10.02
N ASP A 40 0.99 19.99 8.99
CA ASP A 40 1.05 21.20 8.16
C ASP A 40 -0.11 21.32 7.16
N LYS A 41 -1.13 20.46 7.29
CA LYS A 41 -2.31 20.34 6.43
C LYS A 41 -2.03 19.89 4.99
N SER A 42 -0.77 19.69 4.60
CA SER A 42 -0.41 19.14 3.30
C SER A 42 -0.88 17.69 3.19
N ARG A 43 -1.23 17.24 1.98
CA ARG A 43 -1.52 15.84 1.70
C ARG A 43 -0.30 15.24 1.01
N ARG A 44 0.26 14.18 1.58
CA ARG A 44 1.45 13.51 1.04
C ARG A 44 1.25 12.02 0.93
N THR A 45 1.95 11.41 -0.02
CA THR A 45 2.13 9.97 -0.09
C THR A 45 3.01 9.53 1.06
N MET A 46 2.46 8.68 1.92
CA MET A 46 3.13 8.12 3.08
C MET A 46 3.79 6.79 2.75
N GLU A 47 3.16 6.00 1.90
CA GLU A 47 3.62 4.66 1.56
C GLU A 47 3.16 4.27 0.16
N ILE A 48 4.02 3.57 -0.57
CA ILE A 48 3.67 2.83 -1.79
C ILE A 48 3.99 1.37 -1.52
N THR A 49 2.98 0.53 -1.57
CA THR A 49 3.02 -0.85 -1.08
C THR A 49 2.53 -1.79 -2.17
N GLU A 50 3.32 -2.82 -2.48
CA GLU A 50 2.87 -3.94 -3.28
C GLU A 50 2.05 -4.91 -2.43
N VAL A 51 1.00 -5.47 -3.01
CA VAL A 51 0.20 -6.52 -2.41
C VAL A 51 0.71 -7.86 -2.94
N LEU A 52 1.14 -8.75 -2.04
CA LEU A 52 1.69 -10.06 -2.41
C LEU A 52 0.64 -11.17 -2.41
N GLY A 53 -0.59 -10.86 -1.99
CA GLY A 53 -1.69 -11.82 -1.85
C GLY A 53 -2.12 -11.98 -0.39
N CYS A 54 -2.70 -13.13 -0.07
CA CYS A 54 -3.21 -13.45 1.27
C CYS A 54 -2.62 -14.79 1.73
N LYS A 55 -2.07 -14.82 2.94
CA LYS A 55 -1.51 -16.03 3.57
C LYS A 55 -2.06 -16.15 4.98
N ASN A 56 -2.54 -17.34 5.36
CA ASN A 56 -3.15 -17.62 6.66
C ASN A 56 -4.28 -16.64 7.05
N GLY A 57 -5.04 -16.16 6.05
CA GLY A 57 -6.11 -15.19 6.28
C GLY A 57 -5.64 -13.74 6.53
N GLU A 58 -4.38 -13.43 6.25
CA GLU A 58 -3.82 -12.07 6.33
C GLU A 58 -3.22 -11.62 5.00
N ILE A 59 -3.54 -10.38 4.62
CA ILE A 59 -3.02 -9.76 3.40
C ILE A 59 -1.55 -9.44 3.60
N GLN A 60 -0.71 -9.98 2.72
CA GLN A 60 0.73 -9.78 2.73
C GLN A 60 1.06 -8.52 1.94
N LEU A 61 1.79 -7.62 2.57
CA LEU A 61 2.14 -6.30 2.05
C LEU A 61 3.66 -6.16 1.96
N ASN A 62 4.12 -5.58 0.86
CA ASN A 62 5.51 -5.32 0.58
C ASN A 62 5.71 -3.82 0.34
N PRO A 63 6.07 -3.05 1.38
CA PRO A 63 6.33 -1.62 1.23
C PRO A 63 7.52 -1.39 0.32
N LEU A 64 7.33 -0.67 -0.79
CA LEU A 64 8.40 -0.33 -1.76
C LEU A 64 9.00 1.04 -1.46
N PHE A 65 8.16 1.98 -1.02
CA PHE A 65 8.57 3.32 -0.63
C PHE A 65 7.84 3.76 0.63
N VAL A 66 8.55 4.42 1.53
CA VAL A 66 8.00 5.00 2.77
C VAL A 66 8.44 6.45 2.88
N PHE A 67 7.53 7.32 3.25
CA PHE A 67 7.83 8.73 3.50
C PHE A 67 8.67 8.87 4.76
N LYS A 68 9.82 9.52 4.63
CA LYS A 68 10.68 9.87 5.76
C LYS A 68 10.75 11.37 5.89
N GLU A 69 10.44 11.87 7.08
CA GLU A 69 10.69 13.26 7.43
C GLU A 69 12.21 13.52 7.47
N THR A 70 12.62 14.67 6.95
CA THR A 70 14.01 15.15 7.05
C THR A 70 14.23 15.88 8.36
N GLN A 71 15.49 16.09 8.74
CA GLN A 71 15.84 16.88 9.94
C GLN A 71 15.31 18.32 9.90
N GLY A 72 15.06 18.89 8.72
CA GLY A 72 14.45 20.23 8.57
C GLY A 72 12.93 20.27 8.76
N SER A 73 12.31 19.17 9.18
CA SER A 73 10.87 19.12 9.46
C SER A 73 10.55 19.76 10.81
N THR A 74 9.52 20.59 10.88
CA THR A 74 9.11 21.29 12.09
C THR A 74 7.66 20.97 12.45
N LEU A 75 7.17 21.51 13.58
CA LEU A 75 5.77 21.36 13.98
C LEU A 75 4.80 21.99 12.97
N GLU A 76 5.19 23.10 12.35
CA GLU A 76 4.33 23.87 11.43
C GLU A 76 4.52 23.49 9.96
N LYS A 77 5.69 22.96 9.59
CA LYS A 77 6.03 22.61 8.20
C LYS A 77 6.69 21.25 8.12
N VAL A 78 6.06 20.32 7.41
CA VAL A 78 6.64 18.99 7.22
C VAL A 78 7.57 19.00 6.02
N GLN A 79 8.79 18.53 6.23
CA GLN A 79 9.77 18.31 5.17
C GLN A 79 10.15 16.84 5.16
N GLY A 80 10.20 16.24 3.97
CA GLY A 80 10.40 14.81 3.81
C GLY A 80 10.22 14.39 2.37
N ARG A 81 10.60 13.14 2.10
CA ARG A 81 10.47 12.52 0.78
C ARG A 81 10.14 11.04 0.91
N LEU A 82 9.58 10.46 -0.15
CA LEU A 82 9.52 9.01 -0.29
C LEU A 82 10.94 8.46 -0.43
N VAL A 83 11.24 7.45 0.37
CA VAL A 83 12.52 6.73 0.36
C VAL A 83 12.23 5.28 0.03
N ARG A 84 12.99 4.71 -0.91
CA ARG A 84 12.90 3.29 -1.26
C ARG A 84 13.28 2.44 -0.05
N THR A 85 12.49 1.41 0.24
CA THR A 85 12.74 0.51 1.39
C THR A 85 13.90 -0.43 1.15
N GLY A 86 14.20 -0.72 -0.12
CA GLY A 86 15.14 -1.75 -0.56
C GLY A 86 14.45 -3.03 -0.99
N ASN A 87 13.17 -3.21 -0.64
CA ASN A 87 12.42 -4.41 -1.03
C ASN A 87 12.30 -4.50 -2.55
N PRO A 88 12.51 -5.70 -3.13
CA PRO A 88 12.25 -5.92 -4.55
C PRO A 88 10.75 -5.84 -4.83
N LEU A 89 10.40 -5.51 -6.07
CA LEU A 89 9.06 -5.68 -6.59
C LEU A 89 8.92 -7.14 -7.06
N TYR A 90 7.96 -7.89 -6.52
CA TYR A 90 7.82 -9.32 -6.84
C TYR A 90 6.90 -9.57 -8.04
N ASN A 91 5.80 -8.83 -8.17
CA ASN A 91 4.77 -9.01 -9.19
C ASN A 91 5.03 -8.12 -10.41
N ASP A 92 6.19 -8.26 -11.05
CA ASP A 92 6.59 -7.43 -12.18
C ASP A 92 6.10 -7.95 -13.56
N TYR A 93 5.35 -9.05 -13.60
CA TYR A 93 4.87 -9.67 -14.84
C TYR A 93 4.13 -8.69 -15.77
N LYS A 94 3.20 -7.89 -15.22
CA LYS A 94 2.47 -6.87 -15.99
C LYS A 94 3.40 -5.77 -16.53
N LEU A 95 4.46 -5.44 -15.80
CA LEU A 95 5.48 -4.48 -16.24
C LEU A 95 6.29 -5.07 -17.39
N ARG A 96 6.74 -6.33 -17.26
CA ARG A 96 7.46 -7.03 -18.32
C ARG A 96 6.64 -7.13 -19.61
N LEU A 97 5.35 -7.48 -19.49
CA LEU A 97 4.44 -7.54 -20.65
C LEU A 97 4.23 -6.19 -21.33
N SER A 98 4.38 -5.08 -20.61
CA SER A 98 4.30 -3.73 -21.16
C SER A 98 5.65 -3.22 -21.68
N GLY A 99 6.67 -4.08 -21.78
CA GLY A 99 8.00 -3.73 -22.27
C GLY A 99 8.88 -3.02 -21.24
N MET A 100 8.42 -2.89 -19.99
CA MET A 100 9.23 -2.40 -18.88
C MET A 100 10.02 -3.57 -18.29
N HIS A 101 11.29 -3.66 -18.67
CA HIS A 101 12.23 -4.57 -18.01
C HIS A 101 12.61 -3.96 -16.66
N SER A 102 12.38 -4.72 -15.58
CA SER A 102 12.83 -4.41 -14.23
C SER A 102 14.35 -4.41 -14.18
N GLY A 103 14.96 -3.33 -14.64
CA GLY A 103 16.38 -3.05 -14.45
C GLY A 103 16.60 -2.54 -13.03
N LEU A 104 16.69 -3.46 -12.07
CA LEU A 104 17.29 -3.26 -10.76
C LEU A 104 18.20 -4.45 -10.43
#